data_AF-A0A1T4N264-F1
#
_entry.id   AF-A0A1T4N264-F1
#
_cell.length_a   1.000
_cell.length_b   1.000
_cell.length_c   1.000
_cell.angle_alpha   90.00
_cell.angle_beta   90.00
_cell.angle_gamma   90.00
#
_symmetry.space_group_name_H-M   'P 1'
#
loop_
_entity.id
_entity.type
_entity.pdbx_description
1 polymer ?
#
loop_
_entity_poly.entity_id
_entity_poly.type
_entity_poly.pdbx_seq_one_letter_code
_entity_poly.pdbx_strand_id
1 'polypeptide(L)'
;MGRWLSYIVSIITAVALVFTMLITDTGRQLLQNGIEKLAGLVQIDGLLNTDGAKEPGKSGEGDRKVCGTCHSDKSADFRKKYQHAPFVRWQCTDCHVPHTVGSGKKEFVVEIDKLCATCHFDRKNEMAMPVKHPPFAKGRCIDCHDPHASDYPRQLRIPEQQLCQSCHTVAMRYAGLPSKHPPFAKGYCTDCHTPHASTGKGLTKLPGDKLCFSCHYDRLAERSMPVKHKPYAEGNCIGCHGPHATSGEKMLRYPKEKLCFSCHVDKAEQTKVGYQHPPFAKGQCTGCHTPHGSYNKSLVLEPGSQLCYLCHGKYRSYFSMPSHHPVDTGRIECFSCHNPHSGPGKRMTIAPGNELCYNCHGWLREGFESLAHAKKAVGRAGKGLCINCHQPHGSQYRPLLFADQLDMCKTCHGKIARAAINHPVGPKYTDPIRGISMRCTSCHGPHGTPNQYFTLEPRTQLCLKCHGEKRNQDIIIHRILPKKK
;
A
#
# COMPACT_ATOMS: atom_id res chain seq x y z
N MET A 1 11.60 -32.83 10.19
CA MET A 1 11.95 -33.11 11.61
C MET A 1 13.44 -32.96 11.93
N GLY A 2 14.39 -33.30 11.04
CA GLY A 2 15.83 -33.26 11.36
C GLY A 2 16.44 -31.89 11.75
N ARG A 3 16.01 -30.77 11.15
CA ARG A 3 16.62 -29.45 11.42
C ARG A 3 16.29 -28.85 12.79
N TRP A 4 15.20 -29.27 13.42
CA TRP A 4 14.80 -28.79 14.76
C TRP A 4 15.60 -29.48 15.87
N LEU A 5 15.89 -30.77 15.73
CA LEU A 5 16.76 -31.49 16.66
C LEU A 5 18.20 -30.96 16.65
N SER A 6 18.74 -30.61 15.48
CA SER A 6 20.07 -30.01 15.38
C SER A 6 20.16 -28.67 16.13
N TYR A 7 19.11 -27.86 16.06
CA TYR A 7 19.06 -26.56 16.75
C TYR A 7 18.98 -26.69 18.27
N ILE A 8 18.17 -27.64 18.77
CA ILE A 8 18.04 -27.90 20.20
C ILE A 8 19.36 -28.46 20.76
N VAL A 9 20.01 -29.38 20.04
CA VAL A 9 21.31 -29.92 20.45
C VAL A 9 22.34 -28.79 20.51
N SER A 10 22.45 -27.93 19.48
CA SER A 10 23.39 -26.80 19.50
C SER A 10 23.17 -25.81 20.66
N ILE A 11 21.91 -25.56 21.04
CA ILE A 11 21.59 -24.69 22.19
C ILE A 11 22.00 -25.35 23.50
N ILE A 12 21.71 -26.65 23.67
CA ILE A 12 22.10 -27.40 24.88
C ILE A 12 23.62 -27.47 25.02
N THR A 13 24.36 -27.72 23.93
CA THR A 13 25.83 -27.73 23.96
C THR A 13 26.41 -26.37 24.29
N ALA A 14 25.82 -25.29 23.77
CA ALA A 14 26.23 -23.92 24.08
C ALA A 14 26.00 -23.57 25.56
N VAL A 15 24.83 -23.94 26.11
CA VAL A 15 24.51 -23.71 27.53
C VAL A 15 25.43 -24.52 28.46
N ALA A 16 25.75 -25.78 28.09
CA ALA A 16 26.67 -26.61 28.85
C ALA A 16 28.11 -26.05 28.87
N LEU A 17 28.58 -25.48 27.75
CA LEU A 17 29.88 -24.80 27.63
C LEU A 17 29.95 -23.52 28.48
N VAL A 18 28.86 -22.73 28.52
CA VAL A 18 28.81 -21.54 29.39
C VAL A 18 28.83 -21.94 30.87
N PHE A 19 28.15 -23.03 31.23
CA PHE A 19 28.16 -23.53 32.61
C PHE A 19 29.54 -24.04 33.05
N THR A 20 30.25 -24.81 32.23
CA THR A 20 31.62 -25.25 32.55
C THR A 20 32.62 -24.09 32.62
N MET A 21 32.42 -23.04 31.82
CA MET A 21 33.21 -21.81 31.90
C MET A 21 32.98 -20.99 33.18
N LEU A 22 31.82 -21.11 33.84
CA LEU A 22 31.53 -20.38 35.09
C LEU A 22 32.09 -21.06 36.35
N ILE A 23 32.34 -22.37 36.29
CA ILE A 23 32.71 -23.19 37.48
C ILE A 23 34.23 -23.36 37.61
N THR A 24 34.98 -23.27 36.51
CA THR A 24 36.45 -23.43 36.50
C THR A 24 37.16 -22.07 36.53
N ASP A 25 38.26 -21.95 37.28
CA ASP A 25 39.02 -20.68 37.37
C ASP A 25 39.60 -20.23 36.03
N THR A 26 39.99 -21.18 35.18
CA THR A 26 40.44 -20.90 33.81
C THR A 26 39.28 -20.39 32.93
N GLY A 27 38.08 -20.92 33.13
CA GLY A 27 36.86 -20.47 32.44
C GLY A 27 36.43 -19.06 32.86
N ARG A 28 36.52 -18.73 34.15
CA ARG A 28 36.26 -17.39 34.68
C ARG A 28 37.25 -16.36 34.13
N GLN A 29 38.55 -16.68 34.08
CA GLN A 29 39.55 -15.79 33.47
C GLN A 29 39.31 -15.54 31.98
N LEU A 30 38.89 -16.56 31.22
CA LEU A 30 38.56 -16.40 29.80
C LEU A 30 37.29 -15.56 29.58
N LEU A 31 36.29 -15.70 30.46
CA LEU A 31 35.10 -14.83 30.47
C LEU A 31 35.45 -13.39 30.84
N GLN A 32 36.32 -13.18 31.81
CA GLN A 32 36.79 -11.84 32.21
C GLN A 32 37.57 -11.17 31.07
N ASN A 33 38.50 -11.88 30.45
CA ASN A 33 39.24 -11.41 29.27
C ASN A 33 38.33 -11.17 28.05
N GLY A 34 37.26 -11.96 27.90
CA GLY A 34 36.23 -11.79 26.88
C GLY A 34 35.34 -10.58 27.12
N ILE A 35 34.97 -10.32 28.38
CA ILE A 35 34.23 -9.12 28.80
C ILE A 35 35.10 -7.87 28.65
N GLU A 36 36.39 -7.92 28.99
CA GLU A 36 37.33 -6.82 28.77
C GLU A 36 37.54 -6.53 27.28
N LYS A 37 37.64 -7.57 26.43
CA LYS A 37 37.68 -7.40 24.96
C LYS A 37 36.37 -6.89 24.37
N LEU A 38 35.21 -7.28 24.92
CA LEU A 38 33.90 -6.76 24.52
C LEU A 38 33.65 -5.34 25.01
N ALA A 39 34.15 -4.98 26.20
CA ALA A 39 34.18 -3.62 26.72
C ALA A 39 35.11 -2.71 25.91
N GLY A 40 36.15 -3.27 25.27
CA GLY A 40 36.98 -2.57 24.28
C GLY A 40 36.34 -2.41 22.89
N LEU A 41 35.31 -3.19 22.56
CA LEU A 41 34.61 -3.17 21.25
C LEU A 41 33.29 -2.38 21.30
N VAL A 42 32.65 -2.29 22.46
CA VAL A 42 31.59 -1.35 22.73
C VAL A 42 32.25 -0.13 23.34
N GLN A 43 32.44 0.96 22.59
CA GLN A 43 32.79 2.25 23.19
C GLN A 43 31.66 2.69 24.13
N ILE A 44 31.77 2.27 25.39
CA ILE A 44 31.04 2.84 26.52
C ILE A 44 31.87 4.02 27.08
N ASP A 45 32.48 4.83 26.21
CA ASP A 45 33.14 6.10 26.57
C ASP A 45 32.13 7.23 26.85
N GLY A 46 30.85 6.88 27.06
CA GLY A 46 29.74 7.83 27.18
C GLY A 46 29.11 7.97 28.55
N LEU A 47 29.54 7.20 29.57
CA LEU A 47 28.88 7.22 30.89
C LEU A 47 29.78 7.57 32.08
N LEU A 48 31.10 7.61 31.93
CA LEU A 48 32.02 8.14 32.93
C LEU A 48 33.24 8.76 32.25
N ASN A 49 33.04 9.83 31.48
CA ASN A 49 34.16 10.64 31.01
C ASN A 49 34.48 11.71 32.07
N THR A 50 35.35 11.36 33.01
CA THR A 50 35.92 12.28 34.01
C THR A 50 37.26 12.88 33.57
N ASP A 51 37.76 12.56 32.38
CA ASP A 51 39.10 12.96 31.98
C ASP A 51 39.03 14.18 31.05
N GLY A 52 39.18 15.34 31.68
CA GLY A 52 39.13 16.66 31.04
C GLY A 52 38.47 17.74 31.89
N ALA A 53 38.06 17.46 33.12
CA ALA A 53 37.77 18.51 34.08
C ALA A 53 39.09 19.21 34.43
N LYS A 54 39.21 20.49 34.04
CA LYS A 54 40.12 21.41 34.75
C LYS A 54 39.87 21.21 36.25
N GLU A 55 40.94 21.01 37.01
CA GLU A 55 40.86 20.95 38.47
C GLU A 55 39.96 22.10 38.99
N PRO A 56 39.06 21.84 39.96
CA PRO A 56 38.24 22.89 40.58
C PRO A 56 39.11 23.75 41.50
N GLY A 57 39.93 24.60 40.91
CA GLY A 57 40.66 25.64 41.61
C GLY A 57 39.72 26.80 41.95
N LYS A 58 39.57 27.05 43.26
CA LYS A 58 38.79 28.10 43.95
C LYS A 58 37.35 27.69 44.26
N SER A 59 37.11 27.43 45.53
CA SER A 59 35.77 27.44 46.14
C SER A 59 35.03 28.70 45.69
N GLY A 60 33.87 28.58 45.04
CA GLY A 60 33.01 29.71 44.68
C GLY A 60 32.48 30.51 45.87
N GLU A 61 32.96 30.24 47.08
CA GLU A 61 32.70 31.00 48.29
C GLU A 61 33.13 32.47 48.18
N GLY A 62 34.21 32.76 47.44
CA GLY A 62 34.64 34.14 47.15
C GLY A 62 33.59 34.89 46.33
N ASP A 63 33.22 34.33 45.18
CA ASP A 63 32.17 34.84 44.29
C ASP A 63 30.82 34.93 45.01
N ARG A 64 30.47 33.95 45.87
CA ARG A 64 29.26 34.01 46.69
C ARG A 64 29.21 35.23 47.60
N LYS A 65 30.33 35.55 48.27
CA LYS A 65 30.41 36.69 49.21
C LYS A 65 30.33 38.03 48.48
N VAL A 66 30.86 38.12 47.25
CA VAL A 66 30.92 39.39 46.49
C VAL A 66 29.70 39.57 45.58
N CYS A 67 29.35 38.56 44.81
CA CYS A 67 28.27 38.63 43.83
C CYS A 67 26.89 38.46 44.49
N GLY A 68 26.78 37.59 45.51
CA GLY A 68 25.52 37.28 46.18
C GLY A 68 24.91 38.44 46.98
N THR A 69 25.70 39.43 47.39
CA THR A 69 25.21 40.63 48.08
C THR A 69 24.50 41.60 47.15
N CYS A 70 24.89 41.63 45.87
CA CYS A 70 24.37 42.58 44.88
C CYS A 70 23.38 41.94 43.89
N HIS A 71 23.62 40.68 43.49
CA HIS A 71 22.76 39.92 42.57
C HIS A 71 21.73 39.06 43.32
N SER A 72 21.05 39.67 44.28
CA SER A 72 20.00 38.99 45.05
C SER A 72 18.82 38.58 44.17
N ASP A 73 18.64 39.22 43.01
CA ASP A 73 17.68 38.84 41.96
C ASP A 73 17.88 37.40 41.47
N LYS A 74 19.12 36.89 41.51
CA LYS A 74 19.45 35.51 41.13
C LYS A 74 19.18 34.48 42.22
N SER A 75 18.84 34.91 43.43
CA SER A 75 18.54 33.99 44.55
C SER A 75 17.36 33.07 44.25
N ALA A 76 16.42 33.50 43.39
CA ALA A 76 15.30 32.66 42.96
C ALA A 76 15.75 31.51 42.04
N ASP A 77 16.78 31.71 41.23
CA ASP A 77 17.27 30.71 40.28
C ASP A 77 17.87 29.49 41.01
N PHE A 78 18.40 29.66 42.23
CA PHE A 78 18.85 28.55 43.09
C PHE A 78 17.73 27.62 43.58
N ARG A 79 16.46 27.99 43.38
CA ARG A 79 15.30 27.15 43.72
C ARG A 79 14.70 26.43 42.52
N LYS A 80 15.15 26.75 41.31
CA LYS A 80 14.66 26.12 40.08
C LYS A 80 15.10 24.66 40.01
N LYS A 81 14.33 23.84 39.31
CA LYS A 81 14.47 22.37 39.30
C LYS A 81 15.76 21.87 38.64
N TYR A 82 16.15 22.46 37.52
CA TYR A 82 17.33 22.08 36.74
C TYR A 82 18.36 23.18 36.88
N GLN A 83 19.44 22.92 37.59
CA GLN A 83 20.44 23.95 37.91
C GLN A 83 21.73 23.68 37.15
N HIS A 84 22.39 24.74 36.67
CA HIS A 84 23.65 24.60 35.96
C HIS A 84 24.80 24.51 36.96
N ALA A 85 25.68 23.51 36.80
CA ALA A 85 26.68 23.16 37.82
C ALA A 85 27.61 24.34 38.23
N PRO A 86 28.13 25.17 37.30
CA PRO A 86 28.94 26.33 37.67
C PRO A 86 28.14 27.37 38.49
N PHE A 87 26.86 27.56 38.18
CA PHE A 87 26.00 28.50 38.89
C PHE A 87 25.77 28.09 40.35
N VAL A 88 25.42 26.83 40.59
CA VAL A 88 25.16 26.33 41.97
C VAL A 88 26.41 26.27 42.83
N ARG A 89 27.57 26.11 42.20
CA ARG A 89 28.88 26.17 42.85
C ARG A 89 29.37 27.60 43.08
N TRP A 90 28.58 28.60 42.71
CA TRP A 90 28.94 30.01 42.78
C TRP A 90 30.22 30.33 42.00
N GLN A 91 30.44 29.70 40.85
CA GLN A 91 31.59 30.00 39.98
C GLN A 91 31.21 31.11 39.01
N CYS A 92 30.86 32.28 39.54
CA CYS A 92 30.37 33.41 38.75
C CYS A 92 31.44 33.94 37.79
N THR A 93 32.69 33.98 38.26
CA THR A 93 33.85 34.51 37.53
C THR A 93 34.35 33.59 36.41
N ASP A 94 33.86 32.34 36.33
CA ASP A 94 34.12 31.45 35.18
C ASP A 94 33.39 31.93 33.91
N CYS A 95 32.35 32.74 34.08
CA CYS A 95 31.51 33.25 32.99
C CYS A 95 31.48 34.77 32.92
N HIS A 96 31.45 35.44 34.06
CA HIS A 96 31.31 36.89 34.19
C HIS A 96 32.61 37.58 34.55
N VAL A 97 32.82 38.78 34.03
CA VAL A 97 33.87 39.68 34.52
C VAL A 97 33.30 40.49 35.68
N PRO A 98 33.99 40.58 36.84
CA PRO A 98 33.58 41.47 37.92
C PRO A 98 33.43 42.91 37.44
N HIS A 99 32.32 43.54 37.78
CA HIS A 99 31.97 44.88 37.31
C HIS A 99 31.45 45.76 38.44
N THR A 100 31.40 47.06 38.21
CA THR A 100 30.87 48.03 39.18
C THR A 100 29.33 48.07 39.15
N VAL A 101 28.73 48.44 40.28
CA VAL A 101 27.28 48.62 40.40
C VAL A 101 26.81 49.74 39.46
N GLY A 102 25.75 49.50 38.70
CA GLY A 102 25.18 50.50 37.78
C GLY A 102 25.84 50.61 36.41
N SER A 103 26.83 49.75 36.09
CA SER A 103 27.47 49.72 34.76
C SER A 103 26.48 49.43 33.62
N GLY A 104 25.34 48.79 33.92
CA GLY A 104 24.33 48.37 32.95
C GLY A 104 24.81 47.29 31.96
N LYS A 105 26.07 46.87 32.06
CA LYS A 105 26.71 45.92 31.13
C LYS A 105 26.82 44.55 31.78
N LYS A 106 26.40 43.53 31.02
CA LYS A 106 26.68 42.13 31.34
C LYS A 106 28.04 41.80 30.72
N GLU A 107 29.09 41.91 31.51
CA GLU A 107 30.45 41.62 31.04
C GLU A 107 30.75 40.13 31.22
N PHE A 108 31.35 39.53 30.19
CA PHE A 108 31.67 38.11 30.12
C PHE A 108 33.17 37.93 29.88
N VAL A 109 33.75 36.84 30.41
CA VAL A 109 35.19 36.59 30.31
C VAL A 109 35.67 36.36 28.87
N VAL A 110 34.74 36.00 27.99
CA VAL A 110 34.89 35.96 26.54
C VAL A 110 33.54 36.35 25.91
N GLU A 111 33.52 36.61 24.61
CA GLU A 111 32.28 36.83 23.87
C GLU A 111 31.24 35.72 24.15
N ILE A 112 30.00 36.12 24.45
CA ILE A 112 28.96 35.21 24.96
C ILE A 112 28.65 34.05 23.99
N ASP A 113 28.80 34.29 22.69
CA ASP A 113 28.60 33.31 21.62
C ASP A 113 29.69 32.22 21.58
N LYS A 114 30.85 32.50 22.18
CA LYS A 114 31.98 31.57 22.34
C LYS A 114 32.07 30.98 23.74
N LEU A 115 31.54 31.67 24.74
CA LEU A 115 31.64 31.32 26.16
C LEU A 115 31.23 29.87 26.43
N CYS A 116 30.07 29.44 25.94
CA CYS A 116 29.55 28.10 26.20
C CYS A 116 30.46 27.00 25.65
N ALA A 117 31.13 27.23 24.51
CA ALA A 117 32.01 26.27 23.86
C ALA A 117 33.39 26.13 24.54
N THR A 118 33.69 26.96 25.56
CA THR A 118 34.90 26.82 26.37
C THR A 118 34.83 25.63 27.34
N CYS A 119 33.61 25.17 27.67
CA CYS A 119 33.36 24.05 28.57
C CYS A 119 32.54 22.92 27.89
N HIS A 120 31.57 23.26 27.03
CA HIS A 120 30.75 22.27 26.32
C HIS A 120 31.38 21.87 24.98
N PHE A 121 32.43 21.04 25.04
CA PHE A 121 33.23 20.64 23.87
C PHE A 121 32.47 19.79 22.85
N ASP A 122 31.48 19.02 23.30
CA ASP A 122 30.57 18.23 22.46
C ASP A 122 29.83 19.10 21.43
N ARG A 123 29.58 20.38 21.75
CA ARG A 123 28.98 21.36 20.81
C ARG A 123 29.90 21.69 19.63
N LYS A 124 31.23 21.52 19.77
CA LYS A 124 32.17 21.72 18.65
C LYS A 124 31.96 20.67 17.56
N ASN A 125 31.67 19.43 17.94
CA ASN A 125 31.38 18.35 16.99
C ASN A 125 30.09 18.61 16.22
N GLU A 126 29.05 19.13 16.89
CA GLU A 126 27.81 19.55 16.22
C GLU A 126 28.02 20.74 15.27
N MET A 127 28.93 21.66 15.62
CA MET A 127 29.26 22.81 14.76
C MET A 127 29.92 22.39 13.42
N ALA A 128 30.54 21.21 13.38
CA ALA A 128 31.11 20.61 12.18
C ALA A 128 30.06 19.92 11.28
N MET A 129 28.82 19.73 11.75
CA MET A 129 27.77 19.10 10.96
C MET A 129 27.28 20.01 9.82
N PRO A 130 26.82 19.42 8.69
CA PRO A 130 26.49 20.19 7.48
C PRO A 130 25.21 21.02 7.62
N VAL A 131 24.20 20.54 8.36
CA VAL A 131 22.92 21.25 8.55
C VAL A 131 22.90 21.82 9.96
N LYS A 132 22.96 23.15 10.07
CA LYS A 132 22.97 23.85 11.36
C LYS A 132 21.74 24.73 11.52
N HIS A 133 21.18 24.72 12.72
CA HIS A 133 20.11 25.62 13.11
C HIS A 133 20.68 27.04 13.17
N PRO A 134 20.09 28.05 12.50
CA PRO A 134 20.72 29.37 12.38
C PRO A 134 21.05 30.06 13.72
N PRO A 135 20.20 30.03 14.76
CA PRO A 135 20.57 30.52 16.09
C PRO A 135 21.79 29.81 16.69
N PHE A 136 21.86 28.48 16.56
CA PHE A 136 22.99 27.68 17.04
C PHE A 136 24.28 28.01 16.30
N ALA A 137 24.24 28.11 14.96
CA ALA A 137 25.39 28.46 14.14
C ALA A 137 25.99 29.83 14.48
N LYS A 138 25.17 30.74 15.03
CA LYS A 138 25.56 32.08 15.48
C LYS A 138 25.96 32.12 16.96
N GLY A 139 26.05 30.98 17.65
CA GLY A 139 26.37 30.91 19.08
C GLY A 139 25.32 31.53 20.00
N ARG A 140 24.08 31.71 19.54
CA ARG A 140 23.00 32.32 20.33
C ARG A 140 22.39 31.32 21.33
N CYS A 141 23.21 30.73 22.18
CA CYS A 141 22.82 29.68 23.14
C CYS A 141 21.71 30.15 24.08
N ILE A 142 21.80 31.39 24.55
CA ILE A 142 20.88 31.97 25.53
C ILE A 142 19.52 32.39 24.95
N ASP A 143 19.31 32.28 23.64
CA ASP A 143 17.97 32.40 23.08
C ASP A 143 17.06 31.29 23.61
N CYS A 144 17.64 30.09 23.75
CA CYS A 144 16.95 28.86 24.13
C CYS A 144 17.26 28.43 25.57
N HIS A 145 18.49 28.63 26.03
CA HIS A 145 18.97 28.13 27.31
C HIS A 145 19.09 29.22 28.38
N ASP A 146 18.76 28.89 29.62
CA ASP A 146 19.09 29.67 30.80
C ASP A 146 20.44 29.16 31.35
N PRO A 147 21.53 29.95 31.28
CA PRO A 147 22.85 29.50 31.71
C PRO A 147 22.98 29.39 33.24
N HIS A 148 22.00 29.86 34.03
CA HIS A 148 22.02 29.74 35.48
C HIS A 148 21.21 28.53 35.94
N ALA A 149 19.90 28.57 35.71
CA ALA A 149 18.98 27.51 36.11
C ALA A 149 17.61 27.66 35.42
N SER A 150 16.91 26.54 35.26
CA SER A 150 15.59 26.48 34.66
C SER A 150 14.66 25.50 35.38
N ASP A 151 13.35 25.72 35.29
CA ASP A 151 12.34 24.73 35.65
C ASP A 151 12.13 23.66 34.58
N TYR A 152 12.78 23.80 33.43
CA TYR A 152 12.67 22.93 32.27
C TYR A 152 13.97 22.16 32.00
N PRO A 153 13.89 20.89 31.57
CA PRO A 153 15.06 20.04 31.35
C PRO A 153 15.99 20.63 30.29
N ARG A 154 17.29 20.27 30.36
CA ARG A 154 18.34 20.79 29.46
C ARG A 154 18.47 22.31 29.50
N GLN A 155 18.12 22.93 30.63
CA GLN A 155 18.20 24.37 30.84
C GLN A 155 17.36 25.21 29.87
N LEU A 156 16.25 24.70 29.32
CA LEU A 156 15.44 25.50 28.39
C LEU A 156 14.76 26.66 29.10
N ARG A 157 14.61 27.83 28.48
CA ARG A 157 14.02 29.01 29.14
C ARG A 157 12.50 28.92 29.39
N ILE A 158 11.81 28.14 28.55
CA ILE A 158 10.36 27.89 28.59
C ILE A 158 10.11 26.43 28.15
N PRO A 159 8.87 25.89 28.26
CA PRO A 159 8.58 24.52 27.82
C PRO A 159 9.00 24.30 26.35
N GLU A 160 9.58 23.14 26.04
CA GLU A 160 10.19 22.84 24.72
C GLU A 160 9.27 23.19 23.54
N GLN A 161 8.01 22.75 23.60
CA GLN A 161 7.05 23.03 22.54
C GLN A 161 6.81 24.53 22.33
N GLN A 162 6.68 25.29 23.42
CA GLN A 162 6.47 26.74 23.39
C GLN A 162 7.72 27.45 22.87
N LEU A 163 8.91 26.97 23.26
CA LEU A 163 10.18 27.50 22.78
C LEU A 163 10.32 27.35 21.26
N CYS A 164 9.99 26.18 20.71
CA CYS A 164 10.01 26.02 19.25
C CYS A 164 8.97 26.94 18.58
N GLN A 165 7.78 27.07 19.16
CA GLN A 165 6.68 27.84 18.60
C GLN A 165 6.83 29.35 18.71
N SER A 166 7.68 29.85 19.61
CA SER A 166 7.96 31.29 19.70
C SER A 166 8.64 31.84 18.45
N CYS A 167 9.25 30.98 17.63
CA CYS A 167 9.86 31.35 16.36
C CYS A 167 9.28 30.58 15.17
N HIS A 168 8.95 29.30 15.33
CA HIS A 168 8.41 28.49 14.24
C HIS A 168 6.88 28.47 14.26
N THR A 169 6.27 28.98 13.19
CA THR A 169 4.80 29.04 13.01
C THR A 169 4.14 27.69 12.69
N VAL A 170 4.72 26.58 13.18
CA VAL A 170 4.24 25.21 12.92
C VAL A 170 2.81 24.99 13.42
N ALA A 171 2.45 25.57 14.56
CA ALA A 171 1.10 25.43 15.11
C ALA A 171 0.04 26.05 14.17
N MET A 172 0.34 27.22 13.59
CA MET A 172 -0.53 27.89 12.61
C MET A 172 -0.56 27.14 11.29
N ARG A 173 0.61 26.71 10.78
CA ARG A 173 0.73 26.02 9.48
C ARG A 173 -0.08 24.73 9.41
N TYR A 174 -0.18 24.02 10.54
CA TYR A 174 -0.88 22.74 10.63
C TYR A 174 -2.20 22.83 11.40
N ALA A 175 -2.68 24.06 11.68
CA ALA A 175 -3.96 24.29 12.30
C ALA A 175 -5.10 23.73 11.43
N GLY A 176 -6.10 23.11 12.04
CA GLY A 176 -7.29 22.59 11.34
C GLY A 176 -7.08 21.33 10.52
N LEU A 177 -5.85 20.81 10.37
CA LEU A 177 -5.64 19.55 9.67
C LEU A 177 -6.09 18.36 10.53
N PRO A 178 -6.88 17.42 9.96
CA PRO A 178 -7.53 16.35 10.71
C PRO A 178 -6.56 15.24 11.14
N SER A 179 -5.60 14.87 10.29
CA SER A 179 -4.67 13.77 10.58
C SER A 179 -3.37 14.32 11.13
N LYS A 180 -3.18 14.26 12.44
CA LYS A 180 -1.93 14.68 13.11
C LYS A 180 -1.11 13.48 13.52
N HIS A 181 0.18 13.51 13.22
CA HIS A 181 1.13 12.48 13.61
C HIS A 181 1.24 12.50 15.15
N PRO A 182 1.08 11.37 15.86
CA PRO A 182 0.98 11.41 17.33
C PRO A 182 2.16 12.06 18.05
N PRO A 183 3.44 11.82 17.69
CA PRO A 183 4.58 12.55 18.28
C PRO A 183 4.50 14.06 18.05
N PHE A 184 4.08 14.49 16.87
CA PHE A 184 3.89 15.90 16.56
C PHE A 184 2.74 16.53 17.36
N ALA A 185 1.60 15.83 17.46
CA ALA A 185 0.44 16.29 18.24
C ALA A 185 0.77 16.48 19.74
N LYS A 186 1.68 15.65 20.27
CA LYS A 186 2.18 15.75 21.65
C LYS A 186 3.30 16.77 21.84
N GLY A 187 3.78 17.40 20.77
CA GLY A 187 4.86 18.39 20.85
C GLY A 187 6.25 17.79 21.02
N TYR A 188 6.46 16.52 20.68
CA TYR A 188 7.76 15.85 20.78
C TYR A 188 8.65 16.17 19.58
N CYS A 189 8.98 17.47 19.44
CA CYS A 189 9.78 18.00 18.35
C CYS A 189 11.16 17.32 18.30
N THR A 190 11.79 17.15 19.46
CA THR A 190 13.13 16.57 19.56
C THR A 190 13.18 15.05 19.45
N ASP A 191 12.07 14.35 19.25
CA ASP A 191 12.09 12.92 18.89
C ASP A 191 12.57 12.71 17.45
N CYS A 192 12.24 13.67 16.58
CA CYS A 192 12.60 13.64 15.17
C CYS A 192 13.66 14.67 14.80
N HIS A 193 13.64 15.84 15.44
CA HIS A 193 14.55 16.95 15.14
C HIS A 193 15.67 17.08 16.17
N THR A 194 16.77 17.70 15.76
CA THR A 194 17.86 18.17 16.62
C THR A 194 17.87 19.70 16.58
N PRO A 195 17.80 20.38 17.73
CA PRO A 195 17.65 21.84 17.78
C PRO A 195 18.94 22.60 17.43
N HIS A 196 20.07 21.91 17.30
CA HIS A 196 21.38 22.51 17.05
C HIS A 196 21.88 22.23 15.64
N ALA A 197 22.22 20.98 15.36
CA ALA A 197 22.77 20.59 14.07
C ALA A 197 22.51 19.12 13.76
N SER A 198 22.52 18.78 12.48
CA SER A 198 22.37 17.42 11.98
C SER A 198 23.12 17.17 10.68
N THR A 199 23.29 15.90 10.36
CA THR A 199 23.56 15.41 9.00
C THR A 199 22.28 15.31 8.15
N GLY A 200 21.11 15.19 8.78
CA GLY A 200 19.81 15.09 8.12
C GLY A 200 19.24 16.46 7.70
N LYS A 201 18.67 16.52 6.49
CA LYS A 201 17.93 17.72 6.01
C LYS A 201 16.81 18.08 6.97
N GLY A 202 16.59 19.38 7.15
CA GLY A 202 15.57 19.89 8.09
C GLY A 202 15.88 19.58 9.55
N LEU A 203 17.17 19.41 9.90
CA LEU A 203 17.63 19.09 11.26
C LEU A 203 17.02 17.81 11.83
N THR A 204 16.85 16.78 11.00
CA THR A 204 16.33 15.48 11.44
C THR A 204 17.41 14.65 12.10
N LYS A 205 17.12 13.93 13.20
CA LYS A 205 18.11 13.08 13.90
C LYS A 205 18.74 12.01 13.02
N LEU A 206 17.97 11.47 12.09
CA LEU A 206 18.40 10.48 11.10
C LEU A 206 17.96 10.94 9.71
N PRO A 207 18.71 10.62 8.65
CA PRO A 207 18.33 11.01 7.29
C PRO A 207 17.23 10.11 6.73
N GLY A 208 16.27 10.71 6.03
CA GLY A 208 15.31 10.02 5.16
C GLY A 208 14.49 8.95 5.86
N ASP A 209 14.40 7.78 5.23
CA ASP A 209 13.65 6.61 5.71
C ASP A 209 14.18 6.04 7.03
N LYS A 210 15.47 6.17 7.30
CA LYS A 210 16.08 5.70 8.57
C LYS A 210 15.41 6.34 9.78
N LEU A 211 14.97 7.60 9.67
CA LEU A 211 14.20 8.24 10.75
C LEU A 211 12.83 7.60 10.92
N CYS A 212 12.13 7.34 9.83
CA CYS A 212 10.79 6.75 9.89
C CYS A 212 10.84 5.33 10.48
N PHE A 213 11.80 4.52 10.04
CA PHE A 213 11.97 3.13 10.48
C PHE A 213 12.57 2.97 11.88
N SER A 214 13.06 4.05 12.52
CA SER A 214 13.44 3.98 13.94
C SER A 214 12.23 3.68 14.84
N CYS A 215 11.02 4.01 14.38
CA CYS A 215 9.76 3.73 15.07
C CYS A 215 8.82 2.82 14.26
N HIS A 216 8.73 2.99 12.94
CA HIS A 216 7.86 2.21 12.06
C HIS A 216 8.49 0.91 11.56
N TYR A 217 9.12 0.16 12.45
CA TYR A 217 9.76 -1.12 12.12
C TYR A 217 8.75 -2.18 11.64
N ASP A 218 7.46 -2.01 11.96
CA ASP A 218 6.35 -2.86 11.50
C ASP A 218 6.24 -2.92 9.97
N ARG A 219 6.74 -1.89 9.27
CA ARG A 219 6.74 -1.81 7.81
C ARG A 219 8.00 -2.33 7.15
N LEU A 220 9.01 -2.77 7.91
CA LEU A 220 10.26 -3.25 7.32
C LEU A 220 10.07 -4.50 6.46
N ALA A 221 9.13 -5.37 6.79
CA ALA A 221 8.82 -6.56 6.00
C ALA A 221 8.38 -6.20 4.56
N GLU A 222 7.69 -5.07 4.38
CA GLU A 222 7.25 -4.60 3.06
C GLU A 222 8.45 -4.17 2.17
N ARG A 223 9.61 -3.81 2.76
CA ARG A 223 10.85 -3.53 2.01
C ARG A 223 11.50 -4.77 1.39
N SER A 224 11.22 -5.93 1.98
CA SER A 224 11.73 -7.22 1.50
C SER A 224 10.85 -7.85 0.43
N MET A 225 9.70 -7.23 0.10
CA MET A 225 8.83 -7.70 -0.98
C MET A 225 9.52 -7.57 -2.34
N PRO A 226 9.27 -8.51 -3.28
CA PRO A 226 9.92 -8.52 -4.59
C PRO A 226 9.42 -7.38 -5.50
N VAL A 227 8.13 -7.04 -5.45
CA VAL A 227 7.56 -5.93 -6.20
C VAL A 227 7.35 -4.77 -5.24
N LYS A 228 8.03 -3.65 -5.48
CA LYS A 228 7.97 -2.46 -4.63
C LYS A 228 7.57 -1.25 -5.42
N HIS A 229 6.77 -0.40 -4.79
CA HIS A 229 6.46 0.90 -5.34
C HIS A 229 7.71 1.77 -5.30
N LYS A 230 8.06 2.40 -6.42
CA LYS A 230 9.35 3.12 -6.58
C LYS A 230 9.61 4.14 -5.46
N PRO A 231 8.69 5.05 -5.10
CA PRO A 231 8.93 6.00 -4.00
C PRO A 231 9.19 5.31 -2.66
N TYR A 232 8.54 4.17 -2.40
CA TYR A 232 8.75 3.40 -1.18
C TYR A 232 10.10 2.67 -1.20
N ALA A 233 10.48 2.07 -2.33
CA ALA A 233 11.76 1.41 -2.51
C ALA A 233 12.96 2.36 -2.32
N GLU A 234 12.80 3.61 -2.74
CA GLU A 234 13.77 4.69 -2.61
C GLU A 234 13.79 5.33 -1.21
N GLY A 235 12.93 4.90 -0.28
CA GLY A 235 12.85 5.46 1.06
C GLY A 235 12.20 6.85 1.11
N ASN A 236 11.47 7.26 0.08
CA ASN A 236 10.79 8.55 0.03
C ASN A 236 9.42 8.51 0.73
N CYS A 237 9.44 8.30 2.05
CA CYS A 237 8.22 8.25 2.87
C CYS A 237 7.43 9.56 2.79
N ILE A 238 8.13 10.69 2.78
CA ILE A 238 7.54 12.03 2.81
C ILE A 238 6.98 12.50 1.46
N GLY A 239 7.18 11.73 0.39
CA GLY A 239 6.53 11.94 -0.90
C GLY A 239 5.01 11.69 -0.79
N CYS A 240 4.63 10.70 0.00
CA CYS A 240 3.23 10.31 0.20
C CYS A 240 2.70 10.68 1.58
N HIS A 241 3.52 10.56 2.63
CA HIS A 241 3.12 10.85 4.01
C HIS A 241 3.59 12.24 4.47
N GLY A 242 2.80 12.93 5.29
CA GLY A 242 3.24 14.12 6.01
C GLY A 242 3.68 13.75 7.43
N PRO A 243 4.92 14.09 7.86
CA PRO A 243 5.44 13.69 9.18
C PRO A 243 4.85 14.49 10.36
N HIS A 244 4.10 15.56 10.10
CA HIS A 244 3.49 16.43 11.11
C HIS A 244 1.97 16.30 11.12
N ALA A 245 1.32 16.90 10.13
CA ALA A 245 -0.13 16.82 9.95
C ALA A 245 -0.49 16.89 8.47
N THR A 246 -1.58 16.26 8.10
CA THR A 246 -2.08 16.18 6.73
C THR A 246 -3.60 16.24 6.66
N SER A 247 -4.10 16.52 5.45
CA SER A 247 -5.53 16.44 5.13
C SER A 247 -6.00 15.01 4.84
N GLY A 248 -5.13 14.16 4.29
CA GLY A 248 -5.45 12.76 4.03
C GLY A 248 -5.33 11.90 5.29
N GLU A 249 -6.18 10.88 5.37
CA GLU A 249 -6.13 9.83 6.39
C GLU A 249 -4.77 9.12 6.41
N LYS A 250 -4.43 8.49 7.54
CA LYS A 250 -3.19 7.72 7.71
C LYS A 250 -1.95 8.52 7.31
N MET A 251 -1.97 9.80 7.64
CA MET A 251 -0.90 10.76 7.36
C MET A 251 -0.62 10.98 5.87
N LEU A 252 -1.54 10.67 4.95
CA LEU A 252 -1.33 10.93 3.52
C LEU A 252 -1.42 12.43 3.22
N ARG A 253 -0.48 12.96 2.43
CA ARG A 253 -0.41 14.40 2.09
C ARG A 253 -1.65 14.91 1.37
N TYR A 254 -2.33 14.04 0.64
CA TYR A 254 -3.59 14.30 -0.04
C TYR A 254 -4.55 13.14 0.20
N PRO A 255 -5.87 13.33 -0.02
CA PRO A 255 -6.80 12.22 -0.16
C PRO A 255 -6.27 11.19 -1.15
N LYS A 256 -6.50 9.90 -0.86
CA LYS A 256 -5.84 8.75 -1.53
C LYS A 256 -5.91 8.81 -3.06
N GLU A 257 -7.08 9.12 -3.61
CA GLU A 257 -7.28 9.24 -5.06
C GLU A 257 -6.38 10.33 -5.67
N LYS A 258 -6.45 11.55 -5.10
CA LYS A 258 -5.64 12.69 -5.54
C LYS A 258 -4.14 12.41 -5.38
N LEU A 259 -3.74 11.68 -4.34
CA LEU A 259 -2.34 11.30 -4.13
C LEU A 259 -1.83 10.36 -5.22
N CYS A 260 -2.59 9.31 -5.56
CA CYS A 260 -2.17 8.38 -6.61
C CYS A 260 -2.02 9.11 -7.96
N PHE A 261 -3.00 9.94 -8.30
CA PHE A 261 -3.03 10.65 -9.58
C PHE A 261 -2.09 11.87 -9.67
N SER A 262 -1.49 12.31 -8.56
CA SER A 262 -0.44 13.34 -8.65
C SER A 262 0.82 12.86 -9.38
N CYS A 263 1.00 11.54 -9.48
CA CYS A 263 2.10 10.93 -10.23
C CYS A 263 1.59 10.04 -11.38
N HIS A 264 0.47 9.35 -11.21
CA HIS A 264 -0.10 8.45 -12.23
C HIS A 264 -1.15 9.15 -13.10
N VAL A 265 -0.78 10.26 -13.72
CA VAL A 265 -1.70 11.13 -14.50
C VAL A 265 -2.34 10.38 -15.68
N ASP A 266 -1.57 9.59 -16.42
CA ASP A 266 -2.08 8.81 -17.55
C ASP A 266 -3.16 7.80 -17.13
N LYS A 267 -3.03 7.26 -15.92
CA LYS A 267 -4.02 6.33 -15.36
C LYS A 267 -5.29 7.06 -14.97
N ALA A 268 -5.20 8.30 -14.49
CA ALA A 268 -6.38 9.13 -14.23
C ALA A 268 -7.20 9.30 -15.51
N GLU A 269 -6.56 9.64 -16.63
CA GLU A 269 -7.25 9.87 -17.90
C GLU A 269 -7.90 8.59 -18.45
N GLN A 270 -7.18 7.46 -18.41
CA GLN A 270 -7.69 6.14 -18.82
C GLN A 270 -8.93 5.70 -18.03
N THR A 271 -9.19 6.31 -16.88
CA THR A 271 -10.28 5.91 -15.97
C THR A 271 -11.53 6.79 -16.01
N LYS A 272 -11.53 7.84 -16.86
CA LYS A 272 -12.68 8.73 -17.06
C LYS A 272 -13.73 8.15 -18.03
N VAL A 273 -13.48 6.99 -18.62
CA VAL A 273 -14.32 6.44 -19.69
C VAL A 273 -15.37 5.45 -19.17
N GLY A 274 -16.59 5.60 -19.69
CA GLY A 274 -17.65 4.60 -19.57
C GLY A 274 -18.10 4.31 -18.14
N TYR A 275 -18.11 3.03 -17.79
CA TYR A 275 -18.61 2.52 -16.53
C TYR A 275 -17.44 2.32 -15.57
N GLN A 276 -17.47 2.99 -14.44
CA GLN A 276 -16.46 2.82 -13.39
C GLN A 276 -16.83 1.68 -12.43
N HIS A 277 -15.83 0.94 -12.01
CA HIS A 277 -15.94 -0.07 -10.98
C HIS A 277 -16.21 0.62 -9.63
N PRO A 278 -17.25 0.26 -8.86
CA PRO A 278 -17.65 1.04 -7.68
C PRO A 278 -16.56 1.27 -6.61
N PRO A 279 -15.69 0.29 -6.27
CA PRO A 279 -14.56 0.55 -5.37
C PRO A 279 -13.59 1.59 -5.92
N PHE A 280 -13.34 1.56 -7.24
CA PHE A 280 -12.49 2.53 -7.91
C PHE A 280 -13.11 3.94 -7.88
N ALA A 281 -14.39 4.08 -8.25
CA ALA A 281 -15.12 5.35 -8.23
C ALA A 281 -15.18 6.00 -6.83
N LYS A 282 -15.05 5.20 -5.77
CA LYS A 282 -15.00 5.66 -4.37
C LYS A 282 -13.57 5.93 -3.88
N GLY A 283 -12.56 5.89 -4.76
CA GLY A 283 -11.15 6.09 -4.39
C GLY A 283 -10.58 4.98 -3.49
N GLN A 284 -11.16 3.79 -3.48
CA GLN A 284 -10.74 2.66 -2.63
C GLN A 284 -9.57 1.88 -3.25
N CYS A 285 -8.52 2.59 -3.71
CA CYS A 285 -7.38 1.99 -4.41
C CYS A 285 -6.72 0.86 -3.61
N THR A 286 -6.62 1.03 -2.29
CA THR A 286 -5.99 0.04 -1.39
C THR A 286 -6.86 -1.17 -1.07
N GLY A 287 -8.07 -1.25 -1.63
CA GLY A 287 -8.87 -2.48 -1.59
C GLY A 287 -8.33 -3.56 -2.54
N CYS A 288 -7.54 -3.14 -3.54
CA CYS A 288 -6.90 -4.04 -4.49
C CYS A 288 -5.37 -3.87 -4.50
N HIS A 289 -4.88 -2.64 -4.29
CA HIS A 289 -3.45 -2.32 -4.37
C HIS A 289 -2.76 -2.18 -3.01
N THR A 290 -1.48 -2.55 -2.96
CA THR A 290 -0.57 -2.35 -1.82
C THR A 290 0.42 -1.23 -2.16
N PRO A 291 0.28 -0.01 -1.62
CA PRO A 291 1.03 1.16 -2.08
C PRO A 291 2.54 1.13 -1.78
N HIS A 292 3.02 0.17 -0.99
CA HIS A 292 4.43 0.01 -0.62
C HIS A 292 5.10 -1.15 -1.35
N GLY A 293 4.58 -2.38 -1.18
CA GLY A 293 5.12 -3.58 -1.80
C GLY A 293 4.15 -4.74 -1.82
N SER A 294 4.34 -5.66 -2.76
CA SER A 294 3.58 -6.90 -2.94
C SER A 294 4.48 -8.03 -3.46
N TYR A 295 4.01 -9.27 -3.32
CA TYR A 295 4.51 -10.40 -4.09
C TYR A 295 4.03 -10.39 -5.55
N ASN A 296 2.93 -9.66 -5.83
CA ASN A 296 2.27 -9.66 -7.13
C ASN A 296 2.63 -8.42 -7.96
N LYS A 297 2.72 -8.61 -9.28
CA LYS A 297 2.93 -7.52 -10.25
C LYS A 297 1.83 -6.46 -10.12
N SER A 298 2.16 -5.22 -10.45
CA SER A 298 1.24 -4.07 -10.31
C SER A 298 0.77 -3.79 -8.88
N LEU A 299 1.49 -4.33 -7.88
CA LEU A 299 1.24 -4.09 -6.46
C LEU A 299 -0.18 -4.46 -6.05
N VAL A 300 -0.68 -5.62 -6.46
CA VAL A 300 -2.03 -6.09 -6.08
C VAL A 300 -1.98 -7.08 -4.91
N LEU A 301 -3.08 -7.21 -4.17
CA LEU A 301 -3.18 -8.13 -3.03
C LEU A 301 -3.07 -9.60 -3.45
N GLU A 302 -3.69 -9.97 -4.57
CA GLU A 302 -3.74 -11.33 -5.11
C GLU A 302 -3.47 -11.32 -6.62
N PRO A 303 -2.92 -12.39 -7.21
CA PRO A 303 -2.65 -12.46 -8.63
C PRO A 303 -3.91 -12.78 -9.46
N GLY A 304 -3.96 -12.23 -10.67
CA GLY A 304 -4.95 -12.62 -11.68
C GLY A 304 -6.41 -12.50 -11.21
N SER A 305 -7.22 -13.48 -11.57
CA SER A 305 -8.63 -13.58 -11.18
C SER A 305 -8.84 -13.79 -9.68
N GLN A 306 -7.82 -14.23 -8.92
CA GLN A 306 -7.96 -14.39 -7.47
C GLN A 306 -8.25 -13.07 -6.77
N LEU A 307 -7.69 -11.97 -7.28
CA LEU A 307 -8.01 -10.62 -6.80
C LEU A 307 -9.51 -10.31 -6.91
N CYS A 308 -10.11 -10.66 -8.04
CA CYS A 308 -11.52 -10.42 -8.28
C CYS A 308 -12.38 -11.25 -7.33
N TYR A 309 -11.97 -12.50 -7.06
CA TYR A 309 -12.73 -13.41 -6.20
C TYR A 309 -12.76 -13.04 -4.72
N LEU A 310 -11.89 -12.14 -4.26
CA LEU A 310 -11.99 -11.58 -2.90
C LEU A 310 -13.38 -10.99 -2.62
N CYS A 311 -14.01 -10.39 -3.64
CA CYS A 311 -15.36 -9.82 -3.55
C CYS A 311 -16.37 -10.53 -4.47
N HIS A 312 -15.91 -11.06 -5.61
CA HIS A 312 -16.74 -11.67 -6.64
C HIS A 312 -16.72 -13.21 -6.59
N GLY A 313 -16.45 -13.80 -5.41
CA GLY A 313 -16.30 -15.25 -5.23
C GLY A 313 -17.48 -16.09 -5.75
N LYS A 314 -18.70 -15.53 -5.79
CA LYS A 314 -19.89 -16.19 -6.35
C LYS A 314 -19.74 -16.64 -7.81
N TYR A 315 -18.83 -16.04 -8.57
CA TYR A 315 -18.62 -16.40 -9.97
C TYR A 315 -17.70 -17.60 -10.16
N ARG A 316 -16.97 -18.04 -9.12
CA ARG A 316 -16.08 -19.23 -9.21
C ARG A 316 -16.83 -20.46 -9.69
N SER A 317 -18.01 -20.71 -9.14
CA SER A 317 -18.82 -21.90 -9.49
C SER A 317 -19.32 -21.91 -10.93
N TYR A 318 -19.52 -20.74 -11.54
CA TYR A 318 -19.90 -20.67 -12.95
C TYR A 318 -18.78 -21.17 -13.86
N PHE A 319 -17.52 -20.88 -13.51
CA PHE A 319 -16.36 -21.36 -14.26
C PHE A 319 -16.04 -22.83 -14.02
N SER A 320 -16.78 -23.53 -13.15
CA SER A 320 -16.70 -24.98 -12.97
C SER A 320 -17.85 -25.73 -13.67
N MET A 321 -18.76 -25.03 -14.35
CA MET A 321 -19.90 -25.66 -15.04
C MET A 321 -19.47 -26.44 -16.29
N PRO A 322 -20.26 -27.38 -16.83
CA PRO A 322 -19.86 -28.15 -18.02
C PRO A 322 -19.47 -27.30 -19.24
N SER A 323 -20.08 -26.13 -19.43
CA SER A 323 -19.68 -25.15 -20.43
C SER A 323 -19.23 -23.89 -19.72
N HIS A 324 -17.97 -23.48 -19.84
CA HIS A 324 -17.45 -22.23 -19.29
C HIS A 324 -16.34 -21.69 -20.19
N HIS A 325 -16.03 -20.40 -20.04
CA HIS A 325 -14.76 -19.89 -20.54
C HIS A 325 -13.63 -20.24 -19.56
N PRO A 326 -12.40 -20.48 -20.03
CA PRO A 326 -11.32 -21.10 -19.23
C PRO A 326 -10.63 -20.13 -18.26
N VAL A 327 -11.39 -19.48 -17.38
CA VAL A 327 -10.88 -18.60 -16.31
C VAL A 327 -10.29 -19.40 -15.15
N ASP A 328 -10.91 -20.53 -14.82
CA ASP A 328 -10.47 -21.47 -13.78
C ASP A 328 -9.11 -22.10 -14.10
N THR A 329 -8.81 -22.32 -15.38
CA THR A 329 -7.51 -22.82 -15.86
C THR A 329 -6.47 -21.72 -16.12
N GLY A 330 -6.83 -20.44 -15.95
CA GLY A 330 -5.95 -19.29 -16.16
C GLY A 330 -5.58 -19.01 -17.63
N ARG A 331 -6.22 -19.68 -18.61
CA ARG A 331 -5.99 -19.38 -20.04
C ARG A 331 -6.56 -18.03 -20.44
N ILE A 332 -7.61 -17.60 -19.76
CA ILE A 332 -8.10 -16.23 -19.78
C ILE A 332 -8.30 -15.77 -18.33
N GLU A 333 -8.36 -14.47 -18.11
CA GLU A 333 -8.56 -13.90 -16.77
C GLU A 333 -9.82 -13.03 -16.75
N CYS A 334 -10.35 -12.70 -15.57
CA CYS A 334 -11.48 -11.77 -15.44
C CYS A 334 -11.20 -10.46 -16.20
N PHE A 335 -9.96 -9.96 -16.14
CA PHE A 335 -9.57 -8.72 -16.78
C PHE A 335 -9.34 -8.81 -18.31
N SER A 336 -9.38 -10.02 -18.88
CA SER A 336 -9.42 -10.23 -20.33
C SER A 336 -10.74 -9.77 -20.94
N CYS A 337 -11.80 -9.65 -20.12
CA CYS A 337 -13.11 -9.14 -20.55
C CYS A 337 -13.56 -7.91 -19.78
N HIS A 338 -13.16 -7.78 -18.51
CA HIS A 338 -13.53 -6.65 -17.64
C HIS A 338 -12.34 -5.72 -17.40
N ASN A 339 -12.58 -4.42 -17.30
CA ASN A 339 -11.59 -3.49 -16.78
C ASN A 339 -11.83 -3.30 -15.27
N PRO A 340 -10.84 -3.57 -14.40
CA PRO A 340 -11.01 -3.48 -12.95
C PRO A 340 -11.15 -2.05 -12.42
N HIS A 341 -10.89 -1.04 -13.24
CA HIS A 341 -11.09 0.37 -12.93
C HIS A 341 -12.31 0.94 -13.65
N SER A 342 -12.31 0.91 -14.98
CA SER A 342 -13.40 1.43 -15.80
C SER A 342 -13.39 0.88 -17.21
N GLY A 343 -14.56 0.49 -17.73
CA GLY A 343 -14.67 -0.08 -19.08
C GLY A 343 -15.71 0.66 -19.93
N PRO A 344 -15.51 0.73 -21.26
CA PRO A 344 -16.48 1.37 -22.16
C PRO A 344 -17.83 0.66 -22.21
N GLY A 345 -17.88 -0.65 -21.93
CA GLY A 345 -19.13 -1.41 -21.92
C GLY A 345 -19.77 -1.55 -20.54
N LYS A 346 -21.08 -1.82 -20.52
CA LYS A 346 -21.84 -2.10 -19.29
C LYS A 346 -21.18 -3.22 -18.49
N ARG A 347 -21.19 -3.10 -17.16
CA ARG A 347 -20.43 -3.98 -16.25
C ARG A 347 -18.92 -3.94 -16.49
N MET A 348 -18.44 -2.76 -16.91
CA MET A 348 -17.02 -2.44 -17.07
C MET A 348 -16.33 -3.40 -18.04
N THR A 349 -17.00 -3.83 -19.11
CA THR A 349 -16.35 -4.66 -20.13
C THR A 349 -15.39 -3.82 -20.98
N ILE A 350 -14.30 -4.44 -21.44
CA ILE A 350 -13.25 -3.76 -22.23
C ILE A 350 -13.72 -3.30 -23.62
N ALA A 351 -14.87 -3.80 -24.08
CA ALA A 351 -15.55 -3.37 -25.28
C ALA A 351 -17.08 -3.45 -25.08
N PRO A 352 -17.88 -2.61 -25.77
CA PRO A 352 -19.32 -2.62 -25.66
C PRO A 352 -19.98 -3.72 -26.51
N GLY A 353 -21.10 -4.27 -26.02
CA GLY A 353 -21.95 -5.17 -26.81
C GLY A 353 -21.22 -6.41 -27.33
N ASN A 354 -21.43 -6.74 -28.60
CA ASN A 354 -20.83 -7.92 -29.24
C ASN A 354 -19.35 -7.74 -29.58
N GLU A 355 -18.84 -6.51 -29.62
CA GLU A 355 -17.41 -6.23 -29.88
C GLU A 355 -16.50 -6.95 -28.89
N LEU A 356 -16.93 -7.05 -27.63
CA LEU A 356 -16.23 -7.84 -26.62
C LEU A 356 -16.03 -9.30 -27.05
N CYS A 357 -17.07 -9.90 -27.64
CA CYS A 357 -17.06 -11.29 -28.05
C CYS A 357 -16.18 -11.45 -29.31
N TYR A 358 -16.26 -10.49 -30.24
CA TYR A 358 -15.51 -10.52 -31.50
C TYR A 358 -14.00 -10.36 -31.33
N ASN A 359 -13.52 -9.82 -30.21
CA ASN A 359 -12.09 -9.78 -29.89
C ASN A 359 -11.42 -11.16 -29.91
N CYS A 360 -12.19 -12.23 -29.63
CA CYS A 360 -11.71 -13.60 -29.76
C CYS A 360 -12.52 -14.39 -30.79
N HIS A 361 -13.85 -14.19 -30.85
CA HIS A 361 -14.77 -14.88 -31.76
C HIS A 361 -15.04 -14.09 -33.04
N GLY A 362 -14.03 -13.44 -33.60
CA GLY A 362 -14.16 -12.54 -34.74
C GLY A 362 -14.77 -13.19 -35.98
N TRP A 363 -14.56 -14.50 -36.17
CA TRP A 363 -15.14 -15.27 -37.27
C TRP A 363 -16.68 -15.30 -37.28
N LEU A 364 -17.33 -15.01 -36.15
CA LEU A 364 -18.79 -14.96 -36.06
C LEU A 364 -19.37 -13.64 -36.56
N ARG A 365 -18.56 -12.58 -36.66
CA ARG A 365 -19.04 -11.22 -36.86
C ARG A 365 -19.85 -11.04 -38.13
N GLU A 366 -19.26 -11.39 -39.27
CA GLU A 366 -19.92 -11.21 -40.57
C GLU A 366 -21.21 -12.04 -40.66
N GLY A 367 -21.13 -13.32 -40.27
CA GLY A 367 -22.26 -14.23 -40.27
C GLY A 367 -23.40 -13.75 -39.38
N PHE A 368 -23.12 -13.41 -38.12
CA PHE A 368 -24.14 -13.07 -37.13
C PHE A 368 -24.77 -11.70 -37.39
N GLU A 369 -23.95 -10.69 -37.72
CA GLU A 369 -24.45 -9.33 -37.98
C GLU A 369 -25.37 -9.26 -39.22
N SER A 370 -25.27 -10.24 -40.13
CA SER A 370 -26.20 -10.35 -41.27
C SER A 370 -27.62 -10.78 -40.86
N LEU A 371 -27.77 -11.45 -39.71
CA LEU A 371 -29.00 -12.13 -39.29
C LEU A 371 -30.07 -11.21 -38.73
N ALA A 372 -31.32 -11.69 -38.79
CA ALA A 372 -32.42 -11.11 -38.02
C ALA A 372 -32.17 -11.19 -36.49
N HIS A 373 -31.37 -12.15 -36.02
CA HIS A 373 -30.93 -12.21 -34.63
C HIS A 373 -30.18 -10.94 -34.22
N ALA A 374 -29.20 -10.49 -35.01
CA ALA A 374 -28.49 -9.24 -34.74
C ALA A 374 -29.37 -7.99 -35.02
N LYS A 375 -30.08 -7.98 -36.15
CA LYS A 375 -30.77 -6.77 -36.65
C LYS A 375 -32.15 -6.52 -36.05
N LYS A 376 -32.83 -7.53 -35.51
CA LYS A 376 -34.25 -7.44 -35.11
C LYS A 376 -34.57 -8.08 -33.77
N ALA A 377 -33.89 -9.16 -33.37
CA ALA A 377 -34.22 -9.84 -32.13
C ALA A 377 -33.89 -8.97 -30.91
N VAL A 378 -34.87 -8.80 -30.03
CA VAL A 378 -34.73 -8.11 -28.75
C VAL A 378 -34.86 -9.15 -27.66
N GLY A 379 -33.79 -9.32 -26.88
CA GLY A 379 -33.77 -10.24 -25.75
C GLY A 379 -33.50 -9.50 -24.45
N ARG A 380 -33.27 -10.28 -23.39
CA ARG A 380 -33.03 -9.81 -22.01
C ARG A 380 -31.89 -8.80 -21.86
N ALA A 381 -30.92 -8.80 -22.77
CA ALA A 381 -29.77 -7.90 -22.73
C ALA A 381 -29.91 -6.70 -23.68
N GLY A 382 -30.94 -6.68 -24.52
CA GLY A 382 -31.14 -5.68 -25.57
C GLY A 382 -31.23 -6.29 -26.96
N LYS A 383 -31.13 -5.44 -27.96
CA LYS A 383 -31.24 -5.84 -29.37
C LYS A 383 -29.94 -6.48 -29.86
N GLY A 384 -30.03 -7.67 -30.45
CA GLY A 384 -28.93 -8.27 -31.20
C GLY A 384 -27.71 -8.72 -30.42
N LEU A 385 -27.77 -8.84 -29.10
CA LEU A 385 -26.59 -9.17 -28.29
C LEU A 385 -26.38 -10.69 -28.13
N CYS A 386 -25.12 -11.15 -28.17
CA CYS A 386 -24.76 -12.56 -27.96
C CYS A 386 -25.26 -13.08 -26.60
N ILE A 387 -25.21 -12.24 -25.55
CA ILE A 387 -25.65 -12.57 -24.19
C ILE A 387 -27.18 -12.66 -24.03
N ASN A 388 -27.94 -12.41 -25.10
CA ASN A 388 -29.35 -12.78 -25.17
C ASN A 388 -29.52 -14.29 -25.18
N CYS A 389 -28.55 -15.05 -25.70
CA CYS A 389 -28.56 -16.51 -25.75
C CYS A 389 -27.46 -17.14 -24.89
N HIS A 390 -26.32 -16.44 -24.77
CA HIS A 390 -25.14 -16.96 -24.06
C HIS A 390 -24.99 -16.43 -22.62
N GLN A 391 -24.39 -17.26 -21.77
CA GLN A 391 -24.03 -17.01 -20.37
C GLN A 391 -22.49 -17.08 -20.30
N PRO A 392 -21.77 -15.95 -20.43
CA PRO A 392 -20.34 -15.94 -20.73
C PRO A 392 -19.45 -16.45 -19.58
N HIS A 393 -19.92 -16.53 -18.34
CA HIS A 393 -19.12 -17.10 -17.25
C HIS A 393 -19.15 -18.63 -17.31
N GLY A 394 -20.36 -19.19 -17.35
CA GLY A 394 -20.56 -20.61 -17.56
C GLY A 394 -22.02 -21.02 -17.45
N SER A 395 -22.33 -22.19 -17.99
CA SER A 395 -23.65 -22.78 -18.07
C SER A 395 -23.60 -24.31 -18.05
N GLN A 396 -24.69 -24.91 -17.59
CA GLN A 396 -24.99 -26.33 -17.74
C GLN A 396 -25.27 -26.72 -19.21
N TYR A 397 -25.64 -25.76 -20.04
CA TYR A 397 -26.06 -25.99 -21.43
C TYR A 397 -24.96 -25.56 -22.41
N ARG A 398 -24.53 -26.47 -23.29
CA ARG A 398 -23.46 -26.23 -24.27
C ARG A 398 -24.00 -25.70 -25.61
N PRO A 399 -23.29 -24.76 -26.28
CA PRO A 399 -22.16 -23.97 -25.79
C PRO A 399 -22.64 -22.68 -25.07
N LEU A 400 -22.41 -22.62 -23.77
CA LEU A 400 -22.70 -21.46 -22.90
C LEU A 400 -24.14 -20.93 -23.03
N LEU A 401 -25.16 -21.75 -23.30
CA LEU A 401 -26.54 -21.27 -23.45
C LEU A 401 -27.15 -20.96 -22.07
N PHE A 402 -27.92 -19.90 -21.89
CA PHE A 402 -28.46 -19.58 -20.56
C PHE A 402 -29.58 -20.53 -20.07
N ALA A 403 -30.15 -21.31 -20.98
CA ALA A 403 -31.17 -22.33 -20.73
C ALA A 403 -31.04 -23.46 -21.77
N ASP A 404 -31.83 -24.53 -21.65
CA ASP A 404 -31.95 -25.52 -22.73
C ASP A 404 -32.33 -24.83 -24.04
N GLN A 405 -31.72 -25.25 -25.15
CA GLN A 405 -31.90 -24.59 -26.44
C GLN A 405 -33.37 -24.47 -26.85
N LEU A 406 -34.17 -25.51 -26.65
CA LEU A 406 -35.57 -25.49 -27.08
C LEU A 406 -36.38 -24.49 -26.27
N ASP A 407 -36.18 -24.47 -24.95
CA ASP A 407 -36.89 -23.58 -24.05
C ASP A 407 -36.47 -22.12 -24.30
N MET A 408 -35.18 -21.89 -24.48
CA MET A 408 -34.63 -20.59 -24.88
C MET A 408 -35.21 -20.11 -26.21
N CYS A 409 -35.13 -20.91 -27.27
CA CYS A 409 -35.60 -20.48 -28.59
C CYS A 409 -37.09 -20.19 -28.59
N LYS A 410 -37.90 -20.97 -27.85
CA LYS A 410 -39.34 -20.79 -27.74
C LYS A 410 -39.78 -19.48 -27.09
N THR A 411 -38.92 -18.81 -26.31
CA THR A 411 -39.27 -17.51 -25.72
C THR A 411 -39.58 -16.46 -26.78
N CYS A 412 -38.93 -16.55 -27.95
CA CYS A 412 -39.15 -15.65 -29.09
C CYS A 412 -39.81 -16.37 -30.29
N HIS A 413 -39.46 -17.63 -30.52
CA HIS A 413 -39.95 -18.44 -31.64
C HIS A 413 -41.15 -19.32 -31.28
N GLY A 414 -41.86 -19.03 -30.19
CA GLY A 414 -42.98 -19.85 -29.71
C GLY A 414 -44.09 -20.08 -30.74
N LYS A 415 -44.40 -19.07 -31.58
CA LYS A 415 -45.35 -19.21 -32.70
C LYS A 415 -44.85 -20.18 -33.78
N ILE A 416 -43.56 -20.12 -34.11
CA ILE A 416 -42.91 -21.02 -35.08
C ILE A 416 -42.88 -22.45 -34.51
N ALA A 417 -42.61 -22.61 -33.22
CA ALA A 417 -42.60 -23.90 -32.55
C ALA A 417 -44.00 -24.55 -32.42
N ARG A 418 -45.08 -23.75 -32.46
CA ARG A 418 -46.48 -24.22 -32.36
C ARG A 418 -47.17 -24.39 -33.71
N ALA A 419 -46.61 -23.84 -34.79
CA ALA A 419 -47.19 -23.99 -36.12
C ALA A 419 -47.11 -25.47 -36.56
N ALA A 420 -48.26 -26.06 -36.89
CA ALA A 420 -48.42 -27.48 -37.26
C ALA A 420 -47.72 -27.91 -38.57
N ILE A 421 -46.90 -27.04 -39.17
CA ILE A 421 -46.26 -27.18 -40.48
C ILE A 421 -44.75 -27.50 -40.37
N ASN A 422 -44.17 -27.44 -39.17
CA ASN A 422 -42.71 -27.57 -38.99
C ASN A 422 -42.26 -28.98 -38.56
N HIS A 423 -41.04 -29.34 -38.96
CA HIS A 423 -40.39 -30.61 -38.60
C HIS A 423 -40.36 -30.84 -37.07
N PRO A 424 -40.52 -32.09 -36.62
CA PRO A 424 -40.61 -32.40 -35.20
C PRO A 424 -39.30 -32.09 -34.46
N VAL A 425 -39.37 -31.26 -33.42
CA VAL A 425 -38.26 -30.95 -32.51
C VAL A 425 -38.61 -31.37 -31.09
N GLY A 426 -37.62 -31.78 -30.30
CA GLY A 426 -37.82 -32.20 -28.92
C GLY A 426 -37.21 -33.54 -28.56
N PRO A 427 -37.29 -33.92 -27.27
CA PRO A 427 -36.64 -35.12 -26.74
C PRO A 427 -37.20 -36.44 -27.29
N LYS A 428 -38.40 -36.41 -27.90
CA LYS A 428 -39.05 -37.57 -28.52
C LYS A 428 -38.42 -37.97 -29.86
N TYR A 429 -37.72 -37.04 -30.51
CA TYR A 429 -37.15 -37.21 -31.83
C TYR A 429 -35.64 -37.17 -31.74
N THR A 430 -34.95 -37.99 -32.52
CA THR A 430 -33.49 -38.04 -32.53
C THR A 430 -32.98 -37.43 -33.83
N ASP A 431 -32.01 -36.51 -33.73
CA ASP A 431 -31.22 -36.01 -34.85
C ASP A 431 -30.39 -37.18 -35.39
N PRO A 432 -30.66 -37.68 -36.62
CA PRO A 432 -29.98 -38.86 -37.15
C PRO A 432 -28.50 -38.61 -37.47
N ILE A 433 -28.07 -37.35 -37.55
CA ILE A 433 -26.68 -36.98 -37.82
C ILE A 433 -25.89 -36.91 -36.51
N ARG A 434 -26.49 -36.31 -35.47
CA ARG A 434 -25.79 -36.02 -34.21
C ARG A 434 -26.08 -37.02 -33.09
N GLY A 435 -27.07 -37.90 -33.26
CA GLY A 435 -27.48 -38.88 -32.25
C GLY A 435 -28.08 -38.27 -30.97
N ILE A 436 -28.34 -36.96 -30.96
CA ILE A 436 -28.95 -36.24 -29.83
C ILE A 436 -30.43 -35.98 -30.10
N SER A 437 -31.17 -35.50 -29.10
CA SER A 437 -32.54 -35.03 -29.32
C SER A 437 -32.58 -34.00 -30.45
N MET A 438 -33.56 -34.08 -31.36
CA MET A 438 -33.73 -33.13 -32.46
C MET A 438 -33.94 -31.72 -31.91
N ARG A 439 -33.08 -30.78 -32.31
CA ARG A 439 -33.16 -29.38 -31.86
C ARG A 439 -33.25 -28.42 -33.05
N CYS A 440 -33.52 -27.14 -32.79
CA CYS A 440 -33.55 -26.12 -33.84
C CYS A 440 -32.20 -26.04 -34.59
N THR A 441 -31.08 -26.18 -33.86
CA THR A 441 -29.74 -26.19 -34.46
C THR A 441 -29.36 -27.50 -35.13
N SER A 442 -30.26 -28.49 -35.17
CA SER A 442 -30.06 -29.67 -36.03
C SER A 442 -30.06 -29.27 -37.50
N CYS A 443 -30.84 -28.24 -37.84
CA CYS A 443 -31.06 -27.76 -39.19
C CYS A 443 -30.61 -26.30 -39.39
N HIS A 444 -30.71 -25.44 -38.38
CA HIS A 444 -30.42 -24.01 -38.50
C HIS A 444 -29.07 -23.61 -37.89
N GLY A 445 -28.36 -22.68 -38.53
CA GLY A 445 -27.17 -22.03 -37.99
C GLY A 445 -27.51 -20.66 -37.38
N PRO A 446 -27.68 -20.56 -36.05
CA PRO A 446 -28.12 -19.33 -35.38
C PRO A 446 -27.05 -18.22 -35.39
N HIS A 447 -25.81 -18.55 -35.77
CA HIS A 447 -24.70 -17.61 -35.92
C HIS A 447 -24.42 -17.19 -37.37
N GLY A 448 -25.18 -17.73 -38.33
CA GLY A 448 -25.07 -17.39 -39.75
C GLY A 448 -24.65 -18.58 -40.59
N THR A 449 -25.25 -18.68 -41.77
CA THR A 449 -24.92 -19.68 -42.79
C THR A 449 -25.09 -19.03 -44.16
N PRO A 450 -24.37 -19.49 -45.20
CA PRO A 450 -24.57 -18.99 -46.56
C PRO A 450 -25.91 -19.41 -47.18
N ASN A 451 -26.62 -20.38 -46.59
CA ASN A 451 -27.84 -20.95 -47.17
C ASN A 451 -29.11 -20.14 -46.83
N GLN A 452 -30.11 -20.21 -47.71
CA GLN A 452 -31.44 -19.63 -47.50
C GLN A 452 -32.09 -20.16 -46.21
N TYR A 453 -32.86 -19.31 -45.53
CA TYR A 453 -33.51 -19.62 -44.25
C TYR A 453 -32.55 -20.04 -43.13
N PHE A 454 -31.26 -19.72 -43.29
CA PHE A 454 -30.20 -19.99 -42.33
C PHE A 454 -30.03 -21.48 -42.00
N THR A 455 -30.22 -22.35 -42.99
CA THR A 455 -29.99 -23.79 -42.83
C THR A 455 -28.49 -24.12 -42.86
N LEU A 456 -28.08 -25.13 -42.10
CA LEU A 456 -26.68 -25.56 -42.08
C LEU A 456 -26.19 -26.04 -43.45
N GLU A 457 -27.11 -26.52 -44.30
CA GLU A 457 -26.84 -26.99 -45.65
C GLU A 457 -27.92 -26.52 -46.63
N PRO A 458 -27.65 -26.56 -47.95
CA PRO A 458 -28.68 -26.38 -48.97
C PRO A 458 -29.89 -27.27 -48.70
N ARG A 459 -31.10 -26.72 -48.87
CA ARG A 459 -32.36 -27.36 -48.46
C ARG A 459 -32.51 -28.78 -49.00
N THR A 460 -32.15 -29.01 -50.26
CA THR A 460 -32.20 -30.35 -50.90
C THR A 460 -31.30 -31.35 -50.19
N GLN A 461 -30.07 -30.98 -49.86
CA GLN A 461 -29.11 -31.85 -49.15
C GLN A 461 -29.54 -32.11 -47.71
N LEU A 462 -29.98 -31.07 -46.99
CA LEU A 462 -30.41 -31.19 -45.60
C LEU A 462 -31.60 -32.14 -45.43
N CYS A 463 -32.58 -32.05 -46.34
CA CYS A 463 -33.75 -32.94 -46.35
C CYS A 463 -33.33 -34.41 -46.52
N LEU A 464 -32.42 -34.70 -47.45
CA LEU A 464 -31.98 -36.07 -47.76
C LEU A 464 -31.24 -36.76 -46.60
N LYS A 465 -30.73 -36.00 -45.63
CA LYS A 465 -30.11 -36.58 -44.43
C LYS A 465 -31.12 -37.25 -43.50
N CYS A 466 -32.36 -36.78 -43.53
CA CYS A 466 -33.44 -37.25 -42.67
C CYS A 466 -34.54 -38.00 -43.43
N HIS A 467 -34.63 -37.81 -44.74
CA HIS A 467 -35.61 -38.42 -45.64
C HIS A 467 -34.87 -39.22 -46.72
N GLY A 468 -35.15 -40.51 -46.84
CA GLY A 468 -34.58 -41.37 -47.87
C GLY A 468 -35.18 -41.13 -49.26
N GLU A 469 -34.68 -41.85 -50.27
CA GLU A 469 -35.25 -41.84 -51.62
C GLU A 469 -36.70 -42.35 -51.63
N LYS A 470 -37.56 -41.71 -52.43
CA LYS A 470 -38.91 -42.20 -52.71
C LYS A 470 -38.80 -43.58 -53.38
N ARG A 471 -39.33 -44.63 -52.74
CA ARG A 471 -39.59 -45.92 -53.40
C ARG A 471 -41.05 -45.97 -53.81
N ASN A 472 -41.31 -45.81 -55.11
CA ASN A 472 -42.63 -45.66 -55.72
C ASN A 472 -43.42 -44.43 -55.22
N GLN A 473 -44.46 -44.05 -55.96
CA GLN A 473 -45.06 -42.72 -55.94
C GLN A 473 -45.59 -42.24 -54.58
N ASP A 474 -45.69 -43.12 -53.57
CA ASP A 474 -46.41 -42.84 -52.31
C ASP A 474 -45.62 -43.05 -50.99
N ILE A 475 -44.34 -43.48 -51.00
CA ILE A 475 -43.62 -43.76 -49.74
C ILE A 475 -42.30 -42.97 -49.62
N ILE A 476 -42.26 -42.04 -48.66
CA ILE A 476 -41.04 -41.37 -48.20
C ILE A 476 -40.50 -42.12 -46.97
N ILE A 477 -39.28 -42.66 -47.05
CA ILE A 477 -38.64 -43.29 -45.89
C ILE A 477 -38.15 -42.20 -44.94
N HIS A 478 -38.83 -42.00 -43.81
CA HIS A 478 -38.35 -41.11 -42.76
C HIS A 478 -37.27 -41.80 -41.91
N ARG A 479 -36.05 -41.27 -41.91
CA ARG A 479 -34.96 -41.67 -41.01
C ARG A 479 -35.09 -41.05 -39.61
N ILE A 480 -36.06 -40.14 -39.42
CA ILE A 480 -36.43 -39.58 -38.11
C ILE A 480 -37.30 -40.61 -37.41
N LEU A 481 -36.70 -41.40 -36.53
CA LEU A 481 -37.42 -42.40 -35.75
C LEU A 481 -37.90 -41.76 -34.42
N PRO A 482 -39.17 -41.91 -34.02
CA PRO A 482 -39.54 -41.69 -32.63
C PRO A 482 -38.70 -42.64 -31.76
N LYS A 483 -38.21 -42.17 -30.60
CA LYS A 483 -37.50 -43.06 -29.67
C LYS A 483 -38.37 -44.31 -29.42
N LYS A 484 -37.85 -45.51 -29.76
CA LYS A 484 -38.47 -46.76 -29.31
C LYS A 484 -38.56 -46.70 -27.79
N LYS A 485 -39.74 -47.01 -27.26
CA LYS A 485 -40.02 -47.03 -25.81
C LYS A 485 -39.05 -47.93 -25.08
#